data_AF-A0A2D8P728-F1
#
_entry.id   AF-A0A2D8P728-F1
#
_cell.length_a   1.000
_cell.length_b   1.000
_cell.length_c   1.000
_cell.angle_alpha   90.00
_cell.angle_beta   90.00
_cell.angle_gamma   90.00
#
_symmetry.space_group_name_H-M   'P 1'
#
loop_
_entity.id
_entity.type
_entity.pdbx_description
1 polymer ?
#
loop_
_entity_poly.entity_id
_entity_poly.type
_entity_poly.pdbx_seq_one_letter_code
_entity_poly.pdbx_strand_id
1 'polypeptide(L)'
;MTFQRLMTGAAVAVAAICFSAALVAADRETSREFLEVTGFDVAITSMQQGAMNGPGIAGADPDAFGSEWERLAEEVFAPDAMIEDTLDMMEAIMPQELVAHGLEFYGSELGQRLVEAENASQTVASERQMAEGEMIVTRLADENPARIEEFRRMTRAIGGVEQSTRAIIEIQLRYMMAAQAAGASDVRFSEAELRELLTEQADRLKESISISSVFGSAYVYQDFSDEEVVAYREALEDPEMQQVYEILNGIQYEVMGDRYEKLAARLADLSPQTDI
;
A
#
# COMPACT_ATOMS: atom_id res chain seq x y z
N MET A 1 0.15 4.44 -63.26
CA MET A 1 -1.07 5.25 -63.50
C MET A 1 -2.13 4.78 -62.52
N THR A 2 -2.19 5.31 -61.29
CA THR A 2 -2.92 6.50 -60.81
C THR A 2 -4.45 6.48 -60.96
N PHE A 3 -5.09 6.91 -59.85
CA PHE A 3 -6.46 7.42 -59.58
C PHE A 3 -7.32 6.48 -58.71
N GLN A 4 -7.41 6.63 -57.39
CA GLN A 4 -7.78 7.78 -56.51
C GLN A 4 -9.27 8.18 -56.59
N ARG A 5 -10.02 7.88 -55.52
CA ARG A 5 -11.15 8.65 -54.93
C ARG A 5 -11.17 8.28 -53.41
N LEU A 6 -10.85 9.15 -52.44
CA LEU A 6 -11.53 10.37 -51.93
C LEU A 6 -12.99 10.07 -51.51
N MET A 7 -13.55 10.36 -50.33
CA MET A 7 -13.24 11.02 -49.04
C MET A 7 -14.27 10.46 -48.03
N THR A 8 -14.08 10.44 -46.70
CA THR A 8 -14.38 11.47 -45.66
C THR A 8 -14.42 10.66 -44.35
N GLY A 9 -13.96 11.04 -43.16
CA GLY A 9 -13.61 12.32 -42.58
C GLY A 9 -13.94 12.21 -41.09
N ALA A 10 -12.91 12.21 -40.22
CA ALA A 10 -12.97 12.57 -38.80
C ALA A 10 -11.53 12.54 -38.27
N ALA A 11 -10.78 13.58 -38.58
CA ALA A 11 -9.48 13.84 -37.96
C ALA A 11 -9.74 14.42 -36.56
N VAL A 12 -9.52 13.62 -35.52
CA VAL A 12 -9.30 14.14 -34.17
C VAL A 12 -7.86 14.60 -34.13
N ALA A 13 -7.64 15.89 -34.43
CA ALA A 13 -6.37 16.54 -34.15
C ALA A 13 -6.32 16.81 -32.63
N VAL A 14 -5.76 15.87 -31.87
CA VAL A 14 -5.27 16.18 -30.52
C VAL A 14 -4.04 17.05 -30.72
N ALA A 15 -4.18 18.34 -30.43
CA ALA A 15 -3.05 19.25 -30.33
C ALA A 15 -2.22 18.82 -29.11
N ALA A 16 -1.23 17.96 -29.35
CA ALA A 16 -0.14 17.71 -28.41
C ALA A 16 0.68 18.99 -28.30
N ILE A 17 0.38 19.81 -27.28
CA ILE A 17 1.34 20.78 -26.78
C ILE A 17 2.36 19.95 -25.99
N CYS A 18 3.37 19.45 -26.69
CA CYS A 18 4.55 18.87 -26.09
C CYS A 18 5.33 19.98 -25.39
N PHE A 19 5.09 20.19 -24.10
CA PHE A 19 6.20 20.59 -23.22
C PHE A 19 7.00 19.31 -22.95
N SER A 20 7.95 19.03 -23.84
CA SER A 20 9.01 18.07 -23.57
C SER A 20 9.99 18.70 -22.59
N ALA A 21 9.61 18.78 -21.31
CA ALA A 21 10.58 18.51 -20.27
C ALA A 21 10.89 17.02 -20.44
N ALA A 22 12.13 16.67 -20.75
CA ALA A 22 12.54 15.28 -20.67
C ALA A 22 12.39 14.91 -19.19
N LEU A 23 11.33 14.16 -18.82
CA LEU A 23 11.21 13.61 -17.48
C LEU A 23 12.45 12.73 -17.28
N VAL A 24 13.36 13.21 -16.44
CA VAL A 24 14.55 12.46 -16.05
C VAL A 24 14.07 11.36 -15.12
N ALA A 25 14.43 10.11 -15.40
CA ALA A 25 14.17 9.01 -14.48
C ALA A 25 14.87 9.27 -13.14
N ALA A 26 14.24 8.87 -12.04
CA ALA A 26 14.85 9.04 -10.72
C ALA A 26 16.17 8.26 -10.61
N ASP A 27 17.19 8.88 -10.03
CA ASP A 27 18.46 8.23 -9.68
C ASP A 27 18.25 7.22 -8.54
N ARG A 28 18.97 6.09 -8.57
CA ARG A 28 18.79 4.99 -7.61
C ARG A 28 19.14 5.38 -6.18
N GLU A 29 20.25 6.08 -5.99
CA GLU A 29 20.72 6.50 -4.67
C GLU A 29 19.73 7.49 -4.07
N THR A 30 19.29 8.45 -4.89
CA THR A 30 18.27 9.43 -4.50
C THR A 30 16.92 8.76 -4.22
N SER A 31 16.52 7.76 -5.00
CA SER A 31 15.28 7.00 -4.79
C SER A 31 15.31 6.20 -3.48
N ARG A 32 16.47 5.64 -3.13
CA ARG A 32 16.66 4.95 -1.85
C ARG A 32 16.54 5.91 -0.67
N GLU A 33 17.25 7.04 -0.72
CA GLU A 33 17.12 8.08 0.31
C GLU A 33 15.66 8.53 0.43
N PHE A 34 14.98 8.72 -0.68
CA PHE A 34 13.56 9.07 -0.70
C PHE A 34 12.70 8.00 -0.02
N LEU A 35 12.87 6.71 -0.31
CA LEU A 35 12.11 5.65 0.38
C LEU A 35 12.35 5.63 1.89
N GLU A 36 13.59 5.80 2.33
CA GLU A 36 13.97 5.83 3.76
C GLU A 36 13.38 7.05 4.48
N VAL A 37 13.50 8.23 3.86
CA VAL A 37 13.03 9.49 4.45
C VAL A 37 11.50 9.54 4.49
N THR A 38 10.81 8.95 3.52
CA THR A 38 9.34 8.95 3.47
C THR A 38 8.70 7.79 4.22
N GLY A 39 9.49 6.85 4.75
CA GLY A 39 8.99 5.65 5.43
C GLY A 39 8.34 4.62 4.49
N PHE A 40 8.48 4.80 3.17
CA PHE A 40 7.97 3.84 2.20
C PHE A 40 8.74 2.53 2.20
N ASP A 41 10.03 2.55 2.56
CA ASP A 41 10.81 1.34 2.81
C ASP A 41 10.18 0.47 3.90
N VAL A 42 9.72 1.08 5.00
CA VAL A 42 8.98 0.40 6.05
C VAL A 42 7.65 -0.14 5.53
N ALA A 43 6.89 0.67 4.79
CA ALA A 43 5.62 0.22 4.21
C ALA A 43 5.81 -1.02 3.32
N ILE A 44 6.85 -1.03 2.48
CA ILE A 44 7.20 -2.16 1.62
C ILE A 44 7.62 -3.39 2.45
N THR A 45 8.51 -3.22 3.42
CA THR A 45 9.02 -4.34 4.22
C THR A 45 7.97 -4.93 5.17
N SER A 46 7.01 -4.12 5.62
CA SER A 46 5.89 -4.57 6.46
C SER A 46 4.97 -5.58 5.76
N MET A 47 4.99 -5.65 4.41
CA MET A 47 4.23 -6.63 3.65
C MET A 47 4.58 -8.07 4.01
N GLN A 48 5.82 -8.34 4.46
CA GLN A 48 6.22 -9.66 4.94
C GLN A 48 5.36 -10.11 6.13
N GLN A 49 5.21 -9.23 7.12
CA GLN A 49 4.37 -9.52 8.29
C GLN A 49 2.89 -9.67 7.90
N GLY A 50 2.42 -8.82 6.98
CA GLY A 50 1.06 -8.94 6.42
C GLY A 50 0.82 -10.29 5.75
N ALA A 51 1.79 -10.76 4.95
CA ALA A 51 1.71 -12.04 4.26
C ALA A 51 1.76 -13.23 5.23
N MET A 52 2.64 -13.19 6.24
CA MET A 52 2.71 -14.21 7.28
C MET A 52 1.39 -14.32 8.06
N ASN A 53 0.70 -13.20 8.29
CA ASN A 53 -0.59 -13.19 8.99
C ASN A 53 -1.78 -13.75 8.18
N GLY A 54 -1.55 -14.26 6.96
CA GLY A 54 -2.57 -14.87 6.10
C GLY A 54 -3.53 -15.85 6.81
N PRO A 55 -3.06 -16.82 7.62
CA PRO A 55 -3.94 -17.74 8.36
C PRO A 55 -4.88 -17.03 9.33
N GLY A 56 -4.35 -16.10 10.12
CA GLY A 56 -5.13 -15.33 11.10
C GLY A 56 -6.16 -14.42 10.43
N ILE A 57 -5.79 -13.81 9.30
CA ILE A 57 -6.70 -12.96 8.51
C ILE A 57 -7.81 -13.81 7.85
N ALA A 58 -7.54 -15.07 7.51
CA ALA A 58 -8.53 -16.01 6.98
C ALA A 58 -9.34 -16.74 8.07
N GLY A 59 -9.03 -16.52 9.35
CA GLY A 59 -9.71 -17.18 10.48
C GLY A 59 -9.40 -18.68 10.60
N ALA A 60 -8.25 -19.13 10.09
CA ALA A 60 -7.80 -20.51 10.17
C ALA A 60 -7.01 -20.77 11.46
N ASP A 61 -7.21 -21.93 12.09
CA ASP A 61 -6.34 -22.41 13.16
C ASP A 61 -4.93 -22.71 12.60
N PRO A 62 -3.86 -22.61 13.42
CA PRO A 62 -2.51 -22.95 12.99
C PRO A 62 -2.38 -24.46 12.77
N ASP A 63 -2.72 -24.89 11.56
CA ASP A 63 -2.50 -26.24 11.04
C ASP A 63 -1.17 -26.32 10.28
N ALA A 64 -0.74 -27.53 9.92
CA ALA A 64 0.53 -27.75 9.20
C ALA A 64 0.67 -26.91 7.93
N PHE A 65 -0.42 -26.65 7.21
CA PHE A 65 -0.44 -25.76 6.05
C PHE A 65 -0.14 -24.29 6.44
N GLY A 66 -0.74 -23.80 7.52
CA GLY A 66 -0.53 -22.43 8.01
C GLY A 66 0.92 -22.18 8.39
N SER A 67 1.56 -23.13 9.07
CA SER A 67 2.99 -23.03 9.41
C SER A 67 3.91 -23.03 8.18
N GLU A 68 3.60 -23.84 7.16
CA GLU A 68 4.37 -23.82 5.90
C GLU A 68 4.14 -22.55 5.09
N TRP A 69 2.92 -22.02 5.11
CA TRP A 69 2.59 -20.72 4.53
C TRP A 69 3.42 -19.61 5.19
N GLU A 70 3.41 -19.51 6.52
CA GLU A 70 4.16 -18.51 7.27
C GLU A 70 5.66 -18.57 6.94
N ARG A 71 6.25 -19.76 6.98
CA ARG A 71 7.66 -19.98 6.66
C ARG A 71 8.01 -19.57 5.23
N LEU A 72 7.20 -19.96 4.24
CA LEU A 72 7.46 -19.58 2.85
C LEU A 72 7.18 -18.11 2.58
N ALA A 73 6.18 -17.52 3.24
CA ALA A 73 5.91 -16.09 3.15
C ALA A 73 7.10 -15.28 3.67
N GLU A 74 7.70 -15.67 4.81
CA GLU A 74 8.93 -15.07 5.32
C GLU A 74 10.06 -15.10 4.29
N GLU A 75 10.30 -16.25 3.66
CA GLU A 75 11.35 -16.41 2.64
C GLU A 75 11.10 -15.61 1.36
N VAL A 76 9.86 -15.61 0.86
CA VAL A 76 9.52 -15.01 -0.44
C VAL A 76 9.38 -13.49 -0.33
N PHE A 77 8.80 -13.00 0.75
CA PHE A 77 8.69 -11.56 1.06
C PHE A 77 9.95 -11.07 1.77
N ALA A 78 11.13 -11.40 1.24
CA ALA A 78 12.41 -10.96 1.79
C ALA A 78 12.54 -9.42 1.68
N PRO A 79 12.76 -8.69 2.79
CA PRO A 79 12.81 -7.23 2.83
C PRO A 79 13.73 -6.60 1.77
N ASP A 80 15.00 -7.02 1.74
CA ASP A 80 15.99 -6.47 0.81
C ASP A 80 15.57 -6.67 -0.65
N ALA A 81 15.03 -7.83 -0.99
CA ALA A 81 14.58 -8.12 -2.35
C ALA A 81 13.40 -7.21 -2.76
N MET A 82 12.43 -7.00 -1.88
CA MET A 82 11.29 -6.12 -2.16
C MET A 82 11.72 -4.65 -2.32
N ILE A 83 12.72 -4.20 -1.57
CA ILE A 83 13.31 -2.86 -1.75
C ILE A 83 14.03 -2.74 -3.09
N GLU A 84 14.85 -3.72 -3.46
CA GLU A 84 15.53 -3.69 -4.77
C GLU A 84 14.52 -3.68 -5.93
N ASP A 85 13.47 -4.51 -5.87
CA ASP A 85 12.42 -4.52 -6.90
C ASP A 85 11.67 -3.18 -6.96
N THR A 86 11.42 -2.56 -5.80
CA THR A 86 10.79 -1.23 -5.71
C THR A 86 11.66 -0.18 -6.38
N LEU A 87 12.97 -0.18 -6.11
CA LEU A 87 13.92 0.74 -6.73
C LEU A 87 14.01 0.53 -8.25
N ASP A 88 14.02 -0.72 -8.71
CA ASP A 88 14.01 -1.04 -10.14
C ASP A 88 12.74 -0.48 -10.83
N MET A 89 11.58 -0.57 -10.17
CA MET A 89 10.34 0.00 -10.68
C MET A 89 10.36 1.54 -10.65
N MET A 90 10.86 2.15 -9.56
CA MET A 90 10.99 3.61 -9.46
C MET A 90 11.89 4.17 -10.55
N GLU A 91 13.04 3.56 -10.83
CA GLU A 91 13.90 3.95 -11.95
C GLU A 91 13.18 3.88 -13.31
N ALA A 92 12.26 2.93 -13.46
CA ALA A 92 11.54 2.72 -14.72
C ALA A 92 10.39 3.72 -14.92
N ILE A 93 9.67 4.11 -13.86
CA ILE A 93 8.40 4.84 -13.99
C ILE A 93 8.31 6.13 -13.18
N MET A 94 9.18 6.34 -12.17
CA MET A 94 9.11 7.48 -11.29
C MET A 94 9.96 8.65 -11.82
N PRO A 95 9.35 9.81 -12.10
CA PRO A 95 10.09 11.00 -12.48
C PRO A 95 10.94 11.54 -11.33
N GLN A 96 12.16 11.98 -11.65
CA GLN A 96 13.09 12.60 -10.71
C GLN A 96 12.51 13.86 -10.04
N GLU A 97 11.67 14.62 -10.75
CA GLU A 97 11.00 15.81 -10.24
C GLU A 97 10.04 15.48 -9.09
N LEU A 98 9.33 14.35 -9.18
CA LEU A 98 8.44 13.88 -8.11
C LEU A 98 9.22 13.40 -6.88
N VAL A 99 10.34 12.71 -7.10
CA VAL A 99 11.26 12.33 -6.01
C VAL A 99 11.83 13.56 -5.33
N ALA A 100 12.26 14.56 -6.09
CA ALA A 100 12.80 15.81 -5.56
C ALA A 100 11.74 16.60 -4.78
N HIS A 101 10.50 16.67 -5.28
CA HIS A 101 9.38 17.30 -4.58
C HIS A 101 9.11 16.64 -3.22
N GLY A 102 9.08 15.30 -3.20
CA GLY A 102 8.93 14.56 -1.95
C GLY A 102 10.07 14.81 -0.96
N LEU A 103 11.32 14.75 -1.42
CA LEU A 103 12.50 15.05 -0.60
C LEU A 103 12.51 16.49 -0.07
N GLU A 104 12.02 17.47 -0.82
CA GLU A 104 11.91 18.85 -0.34
C GLU A 104 10.99 18.95 0.88
N PHE A 105 9.81 18.31 0.83
CA PHE A 105 8.88 18.33 1.96
C PHE A 105 9.44 17.57 3.16
N TYR A 106 9.86 16.31 2.97
CA TYR A 106 10.33 15.49 4.09
C TYR A 106 11.71 15.92 4.62
N GLY A 107 12.49 16.65 3.84
CA GLY A 107 13.71 17.32 4.27
C GLY A 107 13.48 18.61 5.09
N SER A 108 12.23 19.10 5.18
CA SER A 108 11.88 20.25 6.02
C SER A 108 11.87 19.90 7.51
N GLU A 109 11.90 20.92 8.38
CA GLU A 109 11.81 20.72 9.84
C GLU A 109 10.53 19.98 10.26
N LEU A 110 9.39 20.30 9.62
CA LEU A 110 8.12 19.61 9.89
C LEU A 110 8.17 18.16 9.39
N GLY A 111 8.66 17.95 8.16
CA GLY A 111 8.79 16.62 7.56
C GLY A 111 9.63 15.67 8.40
N GLN A 112 10.80 16.11 8.85
CA GLN A 112 11.69 15.30 9.70
C GLN A 112 11.02 14.92 11.02
N ARG A 113 10.32 15.86 11.66
CA ARG A 113 9.59 15.57 12.91
C ARG A 113 8.45 14.58 12.71
N LEU A 114 7.71 14.66 11.61
CA LEU A 114 6.65 13.70 11.27
C LEU A 114 7.23 12.29 11.14
N VAL A 115 8.32 12.15 10.39
CA VAL A 115 9.01 10.86 10.19
C VAL A 115 9.52 10.29 11.50
N GLU A 116 10.10 11.13 12.38
CA GLU A 116 10.50 10.70 13.72
C GLU A 116 9.33 10.16 14.55
N ALA A 117 8.17 10.82 14.50
CA ALA A 117 6.97 10.38 15.21
C ALA A 117 6.39 9.09 14.62
N GLU A 118 6.34 8.95 13.30
CA GLU A 118 5.90 7.75 12.59
C GLU A 118 6.80 6.56 12.94
N ASN A 119 8.12 6.73 12.88
CA ASN A 119 9.09 5.68 13.22
C ASN A 119 9.05 5.30 14.70
N ALA A 120 8.88 6.27 15.60
CA ALA A 120 8.73 6.01 17.03
C ALA A 120 7.49 5.15 17.30
N SER A 121 6.38 5.43 16.59
CA SER A 121 5.13 4.69 16.76
C SER A 121 5.26 3.22 16.38
N GLN A 122 6.05 2.87 15.36
CA GLN A 122 6.21 1.48 14.88
C GLN A 122 6.77 0.53 15.94
N THR A 123 7.55 1.03 16.91
CA THR A 123 8.10 0.23 18.01
C THR A 123 7.06 -0.12 19.07
N VAL A 124 5.89 0.51 19.03
CA VAL A 124 4.80 0.33 19.97
C VAL A 124 3.83 -0.71 19.44
N ALA A 125 3.37 -1.62 20.30
CA ALA A 125 2.38 -2.64 19.93
C ALA A 125 1.12 -2.00 19.33
N SER A 126 0.62 -2.54 18.22
CA SER A 126 -0.52 -2.00 17.48
C SER A 126 -1.77 -1.85 18.37
N GLU A 127 -2.07 -2.84 19.22
CA GLU A 127 -3.22 -2.79 20.14
C GLU A 127 -3.13 -1.61 21.10
N ARG A 128 -1.92 -1.27 21.55
CA ARG A 128 -1.68 -0.13 22.41
C ARG A 128 -1.86 1.18 21.66
N GLN A 129 -1.32 1.29 20.45
CA GLN A 129 -1.51 2.47 19.60
C GLN A 129 -3.00 2.73 19.35
N MET A 130 -3.77 1.68 19.01
CA MET A 130 -5.20 1.78 18.75
C MET A 130 -5.98 2.21 20.00
N ALA A 131 -5.68 1.62 21.16
CA ALA A 131 -6.37 1.97 22.41
C ALA A 131 -6.08 3.42 22.85
N GLU A 132 -4.82 3.86 22.79
CA GLU A 132 -4.46 5.24 23.13
C GLU A 132 -5.02 6.23 22.09
N GLY A 133 -4.97 5.88 20.80
CA GLY A 133 -5.57 6.66 19.70
C GLY A 133 -7.09 6.85 19.85
N GLU A 134 -7.82 5.80 20.22
CA GLU A 134 -9.26 5.86 20.49
C GLU A 134 -9.58 6.84 21.64
N MET A 135 -8.79 6.81 22.72
CA MET A 135 -8.94 7.75 23.83
C MET A 135 -8.72 9.20 23.39
N ILE A 136 -7.71 9.44 22.55
CA ILE A 136 -7.42 10.77 22.00
C ILE A 136 -8.59 11.24 21.12
N VAL A 137 -9.08 10.39 20.21
CA VAL A 137 -10.20 10.74 19.32
C VAL A 137 -11.49 11.00 20.10
N THR A 138 -11.76 10.23 21.14
CA THR A 138 -12.92 10.45 22.03
C THR A 138 -12.88 11.84 22.64
N ARG A 139 -11.71 12.27 23.13
CA ARG A 139 -11.53 13.62 23.67
C ARG A 139 -11.63 14.70 22.58
N LEU A 140 -11.01 14.48 21.42
CA LEU A 140 -11.07 15.41 20.29
C LEU A 140 -12.51 15.61 19.77
N ALA A 141 -13.38 14.61 19.87
CA ALA A 141 -14.77 14.72 19.42
C ALA A 141 -15.52 15.87 20.13
N ASP A 142 -15.21 16.10 21.41
CA ASP A 142 -15.78 17.17 22.21
C ASP A 142 -14.98 18.48 22.14
N GLU A 143 -13.64 18.38 22.15
CA GLU A 143 -12.75 19.55 22.27
C GLU A 143 -12.37 20.19 20.95
N ASN A 144 -12.11 19.38 19.92
CA ASN A 144 -11.60 19.81 18.61
C ASN A 144 -11.95 18.81 17.50
N PRO A 145 -13.23 18.74 17.10
CA PRO A 145 -13.67 17.79 16.08
C PRO A 145 -13.08 18.07 14.69
N ALA A 146 -12.57 19.30 14.46
CA ALA A 146 -11.90 19.65 13.21
C ALA A 146 -10.61 18.84 13.01
N ARG A 147 -9.84 18.58 14.08
CA ARG A 147 -8.61 17.78 14.00
C ARG A 147 -8.86 16.34 13.54
N ILE A 148 -10.00 15.75 13.92
CA ILE A 148 -10.41 14.42 13.44
C ILE A 148 -10.64 14.45 11.92
N GLU A 149 -11.22 15.53 11.40
CA GLU A 149 -11.42 15.65 9.96
C GLU A 149 -10.10 15.82 9.20
N GLU A 150 -9.12 16.53 9.77
CA GLU A 150 -7.78 16.61 9.17
C GLU A 150 -7.13 15.23 9.03
N PHE A 151 -7.20 14.36 10.06
CA PHE A 151 -6.70 12.98 9.97
C PHE A 151 -7.38 12.15 8.87
N ARG A 152 -8.71 12.31 8.71
CA ARG A 152 -9.44 11.65 7.63
C ARG A 152 -9.01 12.14 6.26
N ARG A 153 -8.76 13.45 6.12
CA ARG A 153 -8.29 14.05 4.87
C ARG A 153 -6.88 13.60 4.51
N MET A 154 -5.97 13.57 5.49
CA MET A 154 -4.61 13.02 5.31
C MET A 154 -4.67 11.58 4.80
N THR A 155 -5.44 10.71 5.45
CA THR A 155 -5.60 9.30 5.04
C THR A 155 -6.15 9.18 3.61
N ARG A 156 -7.11 10.03 3.24
CA ARG A 156 -7.69 10.07 1.90
C ARG A 156 -6.71 10.57 0.85
N ALA A 157 -5.89 11.57 1.18
CA ALA A 157 -4.93 12.17 0.26
C ALA A 157 -3.90 11.16 -0.26
N ILE A 158 -3.53 10.19 0.58
CA ILE A 158 -2.56 9.13 0.25
C ILE A 158 -3.21 7.82 -0.24
N GLY A 159 -4.56 7.75 -0.30
CA GLY A 159 -5.29 6.55 -0.73
C GLY A 159 -5.20 5.35 0.23
N GLY A 160 -4.89 5.59 1.51
CA GLY A 160 -4.52 4.53 2.45
C GLY A 160 -5.64 3.52 2.73
N VAL A 161 -6.91 3.95 2.74
CA VAL A 161 -8.06 3.06 2.98
C VAL A 161 -8.27 2.09 1.82
N GLU A 162 -8.29 2.59 0.59
CA GLU A 162 -8.48 1.80 -0.62
C GLU A 162 -7.35 0.80 -0.81
N GLN A 163 -6.11 1.25 -0.61
CA GLN A 163 -4.92 0.40 -0.68
C GLN A 163 -4.97 -0.72 0.37
N SER A 164 -5.19 -0.38 1.64
CA SER A 164 -5.25 -1.37 2.73
C SER A 164 -6.38 -2.37 2.52
N THR A 165 -7.54 -1.91 2.03
CA THR A 165 -8.67 -2.78 1.70
C THR A 165 -8.29 -3.79 0.61
N ARG A 166 -7.64 -3.31 -0.46
CA ARG A 166 -7.18 -4.18 -1.56
C ARG A 166 -6.15 -5.20 -1.07
N ALA A 167 -5.18 -4.76 -0.27
CA ALA A 167 -4.15 -5.63 0.28
C ALA A 167 -4.75 -6.75 1.14
N ILE A 168 -5.64 -6.43 2.08
CA ILE A 168 -6.29 -7.42 2.96
C ILE A 168 -7.10 -8.44 2.14
N ILE A 169 -7.87 -7.99 1.16
CA ILE A 169 -8.65 -8.88 0.28
C ILE A 169 -7.71 -9.79 -0.52
N GLU A 170 -6.61 -9.26 -1.05
CA GLU A 170 -5.65 -10.05 -1.83
C GLU A 170 -4.95 -11.09 -0.95
N ILE A 171 -4.50 -10.71 0.26
CA ILE A 171 -3.92 -11.64 1.23
C ILE A 171 -4.89 -12.79 1.51
N GLN A 172 -6.16 -12.48 1.81
CA GLN A 172 -7.20 -13.47 2.08
C GLN A 172 -7.44 -14.40 0.90
N LEU A 173 -7.59 -13.82 -0.30
CA LEU A 173 -7.83 -14.57 -1.52
C LEU A 173 -6.69 -15.56 -1.79
N ARG A 174 -5.44 -15.09 -1.73
CA ARG A 174 -4.24 -15.91 -2.00
C ARG A 174 -4.09 -17.04 -1.01
N TYR A 175 -4.32 -16.77 0.28
CA TYR A 175 -4.30 -17.79 1.31
C TYR A 175 -5.36 -18.88 1.08
N MET A 176 -6.62 -18.48 0.84
CA MET A 176 -7.71 -19.44 0.62
C MET A 176 -7.49 -20.29 -0.63
N MET A 177 -7.02 -19.68 -1.73
CA MET A 177 -6.68 -20.42 -2.95
C MET A 177 -5.57 -21.46 -2.71
N ALA A 178 -4.53 -21.08 -1.97
CA ALA A 178 -3.44 -21.99 -1.63
C ALA A 178 -3.89 -23.11 -0.69
N ALA A 179 -4.71 -22.81 0.32
CA ALA A 179 -5.29 -23.81 1.22
C ALA A 179 -6.15 -24.83 0.46
N GLN A 180 -6.97 -24.37 -0.49
CA GLN A 180 -7.75 -25.25 -1.36
C GLN A 180 -6.88 -26.14 -2.25
N ALA A 181 -5.80 -25.60 -2.82
CA ALA A 181 -4.86 -26.36 -3.64
C ALA A 181 -4.12 -27.44 -2.83
N ALA A 182 -3.79 -27.14 -1.57
CA ALA A 182 -3.17 -28.07 -0.63
C ALA A 182 -4.15 -29.10 -0.04
N GLY A 183 -5.45 -29.02 -0.36
CA GLY A 183 -6.48 -29.91 0.21
C GLY A 183 -6.79 -29.62 1.68
N ALA A 184 -6.41 -28.46 2.19
CA ALA A 184 -6.69 -28.01 3.56
C ALA A 184 -8.12 -27.45 3.75
N SER A 185 -8.93 -27.42 2.69
CA SER A 185 -10.34 -27.03 2.72
C SER A 185 -11.21 -28.05 2.01
N ASP A 186 -12.27 -28.49 2.68
CA ASP A 186 -13.31 -29.35 2.10
C ASP A 186 -14.19 -28.59 1.08
N VAL A 187 -14.27 -27.27 1.23
CA VAL A 187 -15.05 -26.40 0.34
C VAL A 187 -14.15 -25.84 -0.74
N ARG A 188 -14.56 -26.01 -2.00
CA ARG A 188 -13.85 -25.48 -3.16
C ARG A 188 -14.65 -24.37 -3.81
N PHE A 189 -14.10 -23.16 -3.75
CA PHE A 189 -14.56 -22.02 -4.52
C PHE A 189 -13.60 -21.76 -5.69
N SER A 190 -14.13 -21.23 -6.78
CA SER A 190 -13.31 -20.57 -7.80
C SER A 190 -12.77 -19.25 -7.28
N GLU A 191 -11.69 -18.76 -7.89
CA GLU A 191 -11.14 -17.44 -7.57
C GLU A 191 -12.19 -16.32 -7.72
N ALA A 192 -13.05 -16.42 -8.75
CA ALA A 192 -14.11 -15.44 -8.98
C ALA A 192 -15.14 -15.44 -7.84
N GLU A 193 -15.56 -16.61 -7.37
CA GLU A 193 -16.48 -16.74 -6.24
C GLU A 193 -15.86 -16.21 -4.94
N LEU A 194 -14.60 -16.54 -4.64
CA LEU A 194 -13.91 -16.00 -3.47
C LEU A 194 -13.81 -14.48 -3.55
N ARG A 195 -13.43 -13.94 -4.71
CA ARG A 195 -13.32 -12.49 -4.90
C ARG A 195 -14.67 -11.79 -4.72
N GLU A 196 -15.76 -12.38 -5.21
CA GLU A 196 -17.11 -11.85 -5.01
C GLU A 196 -17.47 -11.81 -3.52
N LEU A 197 -17.30 -12.94 -2.79
CA LEU A 197 -17.57 -13.05 -1.36
C LEU A 197 -16.74 -12.08 -0.49
N LEU A 198 -15.47 -11.88 -0.84
CA LEU A 198 -14.61 -10.93 -0.15
C LEU A 198 -15.01 -9.48 -0.46
N THR A 199 -15.40 -9.20 -1.71
CA THR A 199 -15.82 -7.86 -2.13
C THR A 199 -17.15 -7.45 -1.50
N GLU A 200 -18.07 -8.38 -1.25
CA GLU A 200 -19.32 -8.12 -0.50
C GLU A 200 -19.05 -7.56 0.91
N GLN A 201 -17.89 -7.84 1.48
CA GLN A 201 -17.48 -7.37 2.81
C GLN A 201 -16.63 -6.09 2.76
N ALA A 202 -16.27 -5.63 1.57
CA ALA A 202 -15.32 -4.54 1.37
C ALA A 202 -15.77 -3.23 2.03
N ASP A 203 -17.06 -2.90 2.03
CA ASP A 203 -17.53 -1.64 2.63
C ASP A 203 -17.40 -1.63 4.15
N ARG A 204 -17.70 -2.76 4.82
CA ARG A 204 -17.46 -2.90 6.27
C ARG A 204 -15.97 -2.86 6.59
N LEU A 205 -15.16 -3.48 5.74
CA LEU A 205 -13.70 -3.45 5.90
C LEU A 205 -13.15 -2.03 5.74
N LYS A 206 -13.59 -1.27 4.73
CA LYS A 206 -13.23 0.14 4.53
C LYS A 206 -13.60 1.00 5.73
N GLU A 207 -14.79 0.81 6.30
CA GLU A 207 -15.22 1.54 7.51
C GLU A 207 -14.30 1.23 8.69
N SER A 208 -13.99 -0.05 8.92
CA SER A 208 -13.07 -0.48 9.97
C SER A 208 -11.67 0.09 9.80
N ILE A 209 -11.15 0.09 8.56
CA ILE A 209 -9.84 0.65 8.25
C ILE A 209 -9.86 2.16 8.46
N SER A 210 -10.87 2.86 7.96
CA SER A 210 -11.01 4.32 8.12
C SER A 210 -10.98 4.74 9.60
N ILE A 211 -11.72 4.02 10.46
CA ILE A 211 -11.70 4.27 11.91
C ILE A 211 -10.31 4.02 12.49
N SER A 212 -9.70 2.88 12.15
CA SER A 212 -8.37 2.50 12.64
C SER A 212 -7.28 3.47 12.19
N SER A 213 -7.35 3.96 10.94
CA SER A 213 -6.43 4.98 10.40
C SER A 213 -6.53 6.30 11.16
N VAL A 214 -7.74 6.69 11.57
CA VAL A 214 -7.94 7.89 12.40
C VAL A 214 -7.36 7.70 13.80
N PHE A 215 -7.53 6.53 14.42
CA PHE A 215 -6.91 6.21 15.72
C PHE A 215 -5.39 6.19 15.63
N GLY A 216 -4.83 5.55 14.60
CA GLY A 216 -3.39 5.55 14.33
C GLY A 216 -2.86 6.97 14.14
N SER A 217 -3.50 7.78 13.29
CA SER A 217 -3.12 9.18 13.08
C SER A 217 -3.20 10.00 14.37
N ALA A 218 -4.25 9.80 15.17
CA ALA A 218 -4.41 10.49 16.44
C ALA A 218 -3.30 10.13 17.44
N TYR A 219 -2.84 8.88 17.43
CA TYR A 219 -1.71 8.44 18.24
C TYR A 219 -0.38 9.03 17.75
N VAL A 220 -0.07 8.88 16.46
CA VAL A 220 1.19 9.32 15.87
C VAL A 220 1.36 10.84 15.98
N TYR A 221 0.32 11.60 15.63
CA TYR A 221 0.39 13.06 15.55
C TYR A 221 -0.11 13.76 16.81
N GLN A 222 -0.15 13.08 17.97
CA GLN A 222 -0.72 13.63 19.20
C GLN A 222 -0.01 14.89 19.72
N ASP A 223 1.30 14.98 19.48
CA ASP A 223 2.16 16.08 19.98
C ASP A 223 2.34 17.23 18.98
N PHE A 224 1.72 17.16 17.80
CA PHE A 224 1.79 18.21 16.77
C PHE A 224 0.74 19.30 17.02
N SER A 225 1.01 20.53 16.60
CA SER A 225 -0.01 21.59 16.63
C SER A 225 -1.09 21.36 15.56
N ASP A 226 -2.23 22.03 15.69
CA ASP A 226 -3.27 21.97 14.65
C ASP A 226 -2.77 22.56 13.33
N GLU A 227 -1.98 23.63 13.39
CA GLU A 227 -1.36 24.24 12.20
C GLU A 227 -0.37 23.30 11.51
N GLU A 228 0.39 22.50 12.28
CA GLU A 228 1.32 21.51 11.74
C GLU A 228 0.59 20.34 11.07
N VAL A 229 -0.49 19.84 11.67
CA VAL A 229 -1.35 18.81 11.07
C VAL A 229 -1.99 19.32 9.78
N VAL A 230 -2.46 20.58 9.77
CA VAL A 230 -3.01 21.23 8.57
C VAL A 230 -1.93 21.37 7.49
N ALA A 231 -0.73 21.83 7.85
CA ALA A 231 0.38 21.96 6.90
C ALA A 231 0.78 20.61 6.29
N TYR A 232 0.80 19.54 7.09
CA TYR A 232 1.05 18.21 6.58
C TYR A 232 -0.06 17.75 5.62
N ARG A 233 -1.33 17.92 6.00
CA ARG A 233 -2.45 17.63 5.10
C ARG A 233 -2.31 18.39 3.77
N GLU A 234 -1.94 19.67 3.79
CA GLU A 234 -1.76 20.47 2.57
C GLU A 234 -0.64 19.92 1.69
N ALA A 235 0.47 19.50 2.28
CA ALA A 235 1.54 18.84 1.54
C ALA A 235 1.06 17.52 0.90
N LEU A 236 0.29 16.71 1.63
CA LEU A 236 -0.28 15.46 1.10
C LEU A 236 -1.32 15.68 -0.02
N GLU A 237 -2.07 16.78 0.04
CA GLU A 237 -3.06 17.16 -0.98
C GLU A 237 -2.43 17.91 -2.18
N ASP A 238 -1.12 18.22 -2.16
CA ASP A 238 -0.43 18.81 -3.30
C ASP A 238 -0.48 17.86 -4.52
N PRO A 239 -0.79 18.34 -5.73
CA PRO A 239 -0.91 17.48 -6.91
C PRO A 239 0.36 16.68 -7.26
N GLU A 240 1.55 17.19 -6.98
CA GLU A 240 2.80 16.44 -7.21
C GLU A 240 2.97 15.35 -6.14
N MET A 241 2.69 15.67 -4.88
CA MET A 241 2.70 14.69 -3.80
C MET A 241 1.64 13.58 -4.00
N GLN A 242 0.45 13.91 -4.50
CA GLN A 242 -0.56 12.90 -4.84
C GLN A 242 -0.08 11.94 -5.92
N GLN A 243 0.65 12.43 -6.94
CA GLN A 243 1.27 11.59 -7.95
C GLN A 243 2.38 10.70 -7.38
N VAL A 244 3.16 11.21 -6.42
CA VAL A 244 4.15 10.41 -5.67
C VAL A 244 3.47 9.21 -5.01
N TYR A 245 2.40 9.45 -4.22
CA TYR A 245 1.66 8.37 -3.56
C TYR A 245 0.97 7.43 -4.55
N GLU A 246 0.40 7.93 -5.64
CA GLU A 246 -0.21 7.09 -6.68
C GLU A 246 0.79 6.09 -7.27
N ILE A 247 1.98 6.57 -7.64
CA ILE A 247 3.04 5.73 -8.22
C ILE A 247 3.54 4.72 -7.18
N LEU A 248 3.84 5.14 -5.96
CA LEU A 248 4.37 4.26 -4.92
C LEU A 248 3.35 3.19 -4.49
N ASN A 249 2.07 3.56 -4.37
CA ASN A 249 1.00 2.60 -4.11
C ASN A 249 0.87 1.57 -5.26
N GLY A 250 1.07 2.01 -6.50
CA GLY A 250 1.13 1.13 -7.66
C GLY A 250 2.32 0.16 -7.61
N ILE A 251 3.51 0.66 -7.29
CA ILE A 251 4.72 -0.17 -7.13
C ILE A 251 4.52 -1.20 -6.02
N GLN A 252 4.01 -0.78 -4.86
CA GLN A 252 3.72 -1.70 -3.75
C GLN A 252 2.75 -2.81 -4.17
N TYR A 253 1.72 -2.47 -4.95
CA TYR A 253 0.77 -3.45 -5.47
C TYR A 253 1.44 -4.48 -6.41
N GLU A 254 2.31 -4.02 -7.32
CA GLU A 254 3.05 -4.91 -8.22
C GLU A 254 4.04 -5.81 -7.46
N VAL A 255 4.79 -5.25 -6.50
CA VAL A 255 5.69 -6.03 -5.64
C VAL A 255 4.91 -7.10 -4.87
N MET A 256 3.80 -6.73 -4.23
CA MET A 256 2.95 -7.67 -3.50
C MET A 256 2.43 -8.80 -4.42
N GLY A 257 1.98 -8.45 -5.63
CA GLY A 257 1.49 -9.42 -6.62
C GLY A 257 2.55 -10.44 -7.02
N ASP A 258 3.75 -9.97 -7.39
CA ASP A 258 4.87 -10.84 -7.76
C ASP A 258 5.31 -11.73 -6.58
N ARG A 259 5.35 -11.20 -5.35
CA ARG A 259 5.65 -12.01 -4.16
C ARG A 259 4.63 -13.11 -3.95
N TYR A 260 3.34 -12.84 -4.13
CA TYR A 260 2.31 -13.87 -4.02
C TYR A 260 2.36 -14.92 -5.13
N GLU A 261 2.74 -14.54 -6.35
CA GLU A 261 2.97 -15.49 -7.43
C GLU A 261 4.13 -16.45 -7.10
N LYS A 262 5.24 -15.92 -6.59
CA LYS A 262 6.39 -16.70 -6.13
C LYS A 262 6.03 -17.63 -4.96
N LEU A 263 5.24 -17.14 -4.00
CA LEU A 263 4.77 -17.93 -2.87
C LEU A 263 3.89 -19.10 -3.34
N ALA A 264 2.95 -18.83 -4.24
CA ALA A 264 2.10 -19.86 -4.82
C ALA A 264 2.89 -20.94 -5.55
N ALA A 265 3.92 -20.56 -6.33
CA ALA A 265 4.80 -21.52 -7.00
C ALA A 265 5.55 -22.42 -6.00
N ARG A 266 6.09 -21.84 -4.91
CA ARG A 266 6.79 -22.59 -3.86
C ARG A 266 5.86 -23.53 -3.08
N LEU A 267 4.62 -23.14 -2.85
CA LEU A 267 3.61 -23.98 -2.20
C LEU A 267 3.18 -25.17 -3.08
N ALA A 268 3.12 -24.97 -4.40
CA ALA A 268 2.80 -26.04 -5.35
C ALA A 268 3.87 -27.14 -5.35
N ASP A 269 5.15 -26.80 -5.17
CA ASP A 269 6.25 -27.76 -5.06
C ASP A 269 6.19 -28.62 -3.79
N LEU A 270 5.49 -28.17 -2.74
CA LEU A 270 5.34 -28.87 -1.45
C LEU A 270 4.10 -29.76 -1.37
N SER A 271 3.11 -29.53 -2.22
CA SER A 271 1.90 -30.35 -2.25
C SER A 271 2.23 -31.75 -2.78
N PRO A 272 1.61 -32.84 -2.27
CA PRO A 272 1.84 -34.17 -2.82
C PRO A 272 1.50 -34.15 -4.31
N GLN A 273 2.51 -34.32 -5.17
CA GLN A 273 2.26 -34.50 -6.60
C GLN A 273 1.38 -35.73 -6.72
N THR A 274 0.12 -35.53 -7.13
CA THR A 274 -0.77 -36.65 -7.40
C THR A 274 -0.23 -37.30 -8.67
N ASP A 275 0.37 -38.48 -8.56
CA ASP A 275 0.78 -39.27 -9.72
C ASP A 275 -0.40 -39.38 -10.69
N ILE A 276 -0.15 -39.02 -11.96
CA ILE A 276 -1.09 -39.14 -13.08
C ILE A 276 -1.13 -40.58 -13.58
#